data_AF-A0A7K3XQ97-F1
#
_entry.id   AF-A0A7K3XQ97-F1
#
_cell.length_a   1.000
_cell.length_b   1.000
_cell.length_c   1.000
_cell.angle_alpha   90.00
_cell.angle_beta   90.00
_cell.angle_gamma   90.00
#
_symmetry.space_group_name_H-M   'P 1'
#
loop_
_entity.id
_entity.type
_entity.pdbx_description
1 polymer ?
#
loop_
_entity_poly.entity_id
_entity_poly.type
_entity_poly.pdbx_seq_one_letter_code
_entity_poly.pdbx_strand_id
1 'polypeptide(L)'
;MGNKFQVYKQLDLSQINKDVLKRWEDDDTFHKSISTREGHPTFVFYEGPPSANGMPGIHHVMARAIKDTFCRYKTMKGFRVHRKAGWDTHGLPVELSV
;
A
#
# COMPACT_ATOMS: atom_id res chain seq x y z
N MET A 1 -26.02 29.88 -4.29
CA MET A 1 -24.80 29.37 -4.97
C MET A 1 -24.20 28.29 -4.10
N GLY A 2 -24.27 27.02 -4.52
CA GLY A 2 -23.69 25.91 -3.76
C GLY A 2 -22.16 26.02 -3.73
N ASN A 3 -21.54 25.63 -2.61
CA ASN A 3 -20.09 25.64 -2.47
C ASN A 3 -19.45 24.82 -3.61
N LYS A 4 -18.61 25.47 -4.40
CA LYS A 4 -17.94 24.90 -5.59
C LYS A 4 -16.84 23.89 -5.22
N PHE A 5 -16.42 23.88 -3.95
CA PHE A 5 -15.36 23.03 -3.42
C PHE A 5 -15.74 22.52 -2.03
N GLN A 6 -15.22 21.34 -1.68
CA GLN A 6 -15.41 20.74 -0.37
C GLN A 6 -14.57 21.50 0.67
N VAL A 7 -15.24 22.11 1.65
CA VAL A 7 -14.60 22.90 2.71
C VAL A 7 -14.64 22.08 4.01
N TYR A 8 -13.47 21.77 4.55
CA TYR A 8 -13.34 21.08 5.84
C TYR A 8 -13.16 22.12 6.94
N LYS A 9 -14.05 22.12 7.94
CA LYS A 9 -14.00 23.08 9.06
C LYS A 9 -12.87 22.76 10.05
N GLN A 10 -12.49 21.49 10.15
CA GLN A 10 -11.38 21.01 10.97
C GLN A 10 -10.62 19.90 10.25
N LEU A 11 -9.33 19.79 10.54
CA LEU A 11 -8.43 18.82 9.94
C LEU A 11 -8.43 17.51 10.75
N ASP A 12 -9.38 16.64 10.49
CA ASP A 12 -9.38 15.27 11.01
C ASP A 12 -8.74 14.31 10.00
N LEU A 13 -7.43 14.10 10.13
CA LEU A 13 -6.69 13.20 9.24
C LEU A 13 -7.12 11.72 9.38
N SER A 14 -7.65 11.32 10.54
CA SER A 14 -8.11 9.94 10.77
C SER A 14 -9.36 9.68 9.96
N GLN A 15 -10.34 10.59 10.01
CA GLN A 15 -11.56 10.49 9.23
C GLN A 15 -11.28 10.62 7.73
N ILE A 16 -10.44 11.59 7.32
CA ILE A 16 -10.05 11.77 5.92
C ILE A 16 -9.41 10.48 5.37
N ASN A 17 -8.51 9.83 6.13
CA ASN A 17 -7.90 8.58 5.69
C ASN A 17 -8.92 7.45 5.53
N LYS A 18 -9.90 7.33 6.42
CA LYS A 18 -10.99 6.34 6.30
C LYS A 18 -11.83 6.59 5.06
N ASP A 19 -12.20 7.84 4.79
CA ASP A 19 -13.01 8.20 3.63
C ASP A 19 -12.26 7.94 2.31
N VAL A 20 -10.97 8.28 2.25
CA VAL A 20 -10.10 8.01 1.08
C VAL A 20 -9.90 6.50 0.88
N LEU A 21 -9.64 5.74 1.95
CA LEU A 21 -9.49 4.29 1.87
C LEU A 21 -10.77 3.63 1.35
N LYS A 22 -11.92 4.02 1.92
CA LYS A 22 -13.22 3.53 1.48
C LYS A 22 -13.44 3.79 -0.02
N ARG A 23 -13.11 5.00 -0.47
CA ARG A 23 -13.20 5.33 -1.90
C ARG A 23 -12.29 4.43 -2.74
N TRP A 24 -11.05 4.18 -2.32
CA TRP A 24 -10.13 3.31 -3.06
C TRP A 24 -10.63 1.86 -3.15
N GLU A 25 -11.28 1.36 -2.09
CA GLU A 25 -11.92 0.04 -2.05
C GLU A 25 -13.14 -0.02 -2.98
N ASP A 26 -14.07 0.93 -2.85
CA ASP A 26 -15.29 1.01 -3.67
C ASP A 26 -14.94 1.15 -5.18
N ASP A 27 -13.89 1.91 -5.50
CA ASP A 27 -13.41 2.15 -6.86
C ASP A 27 -12.47 1.05 -7.38
N ASP A 28 -12.11 0.04 -6.59
CA ASP A 28 -11.11 -0.97 -6.96
C ASP A 28 -9.76 -0.36 -7.46
N THR A 29 -9.37 0.75 -6.82
CA THR A 29 -8.31 1.65 -7.32
C THR A 29 -6.96 0.94 -7.43
N PHE A 30 -6.65 0.03 -6.50
CA PHE A 30 -5.39 -0.70 -6.51
C PHE A 30 -5.27 -1.62 -7.73
N HIS A 31 -6.27 -2.47 -7.97
CA HIS A 31 -6.25 -3.39 -9.11
C HIS A 31 -6.28 -2.63 -10.44
N LYS A 32 -7.10 -1.57 -10.55
CA LYS A 32 -7.09 -0.66 -11.69
C LYS A 32 -5.73 -0.03 -11.95
N SER A 33 -4.96 0.31 -10.90
CA SER A 33 -3.61 0.87 -11.07
C SER A 33 -2.65 -0.08 -11.81
N ILE A 34 -2.92 -1.39 -11.77
CA ILE A 34 -2.15 -2.44 -12.45
C ILE A 34 -2.75 -2.79 -13.80
N SER A 35 -4.07 -3.03 -13.88
CA SER A 35 -4.75 -3.51 -15.10
C SER A 35 -4.77 -2.46 -16.22
N THR A 36 -4.90 -1.18 -15.87
CA THR A 36 -4.84 -0.07 -16.85
C THR A 36 -3.48 0.12 -17.52
N ARG A 37 -2.47 -0.65 -17.12
CA ARG A 37 -1.09 -0.61 -17.64
C ARG A 37 -0.67 -1.94 -18.25
N GLU A 38 -1.63 -2.76 -18.67
CA GLU A 38 -1.32 -3.95 -19.46
C GLU A 38 -0.52 -3.58 -20.72
N GLY A 39 0.52 -4.35 -21.04
CA GLY A 39 1.45 -4.06 -22.14
C GLY A 39 2.53 -2.99 -21.84
N HIS A 40 2.45 -2.25 -20.74
CA HIS A 40 3.50 -1.29 -20.36
C HIS A 40 4.75 -1.99 -19.81
N PRO A 41 5.93 -1.32 -19.82
CA PRO A 41 7.14 -1.84 -19.19
C PRO A 41 6.91 -2.17 -17.70
N THR A 42 7.39 -3.34 -17.28
CA THR A 42 7.23 -3.81 -15.90
C THR A 42 8.36 -3.27 -15.02
N PHE A 43 8.00 -2.74 -13.84
CA PHE A 43 8.94 -2.56 -12.74
C PHE A 43 8.70 -3.66 -11.71
N VAL A 44 9.68 -4.55 -11.55
CA VAL A 44 9.60 -5.69 -10.61
C VAL A 44 10.05 -5.23 -9.23
N PHE A 45 9.18 -5.41 -8.24
CA PHE A 45 9.43 -5.10 -6.84
C PHE A 45 9.40 -6.39 -6.02
N TYR A 46 10.43 -6.58 -5.20
CA TYR A 46 10.52 -7.68 -4.24
C TYR A 46 10.27 -7.16 -2.83
N GLU A 47 9.29 -7.74 -2.17
CA GLU A 47 8.98 -7.47 -0.77
C GLU A 47 9.72 -8.53 0.07
N GLY A 48 10.57 -8.08 0.99
CA GLY A 48 11.18 -8.98 1.96
C GLY A 48 10.10 -9.48 2.92
N PRO A 49 9.79 -10.79 2.93
CA PRO A 49 8.66 -11.32 3.67
C PRO A 49 8.88 -11.13 5.19
N PRO A 50 7.99 -10.45 5.92
CA PRO A 50 8.06 -10.43 7.37
C PRO A 50 7.78 -11.82 7.95
N SER A 51 8.45 -12.15 9.06
CA SER A 51 8.16 -13.35 9.83
C SER A 51 6.77 -13.28 10.44
N ALA A 52 6.00 -14.36 10.31
CA ALA A 52 4.60 -14.43 10.75
C ALA A 52 4.45 -14.78 12.25
N ASN A 53 5.28 -14.18 13.12
CA ASN A 53 5.38 -14.55 14.54
C ASN A 53 5.13 -13.40 15.54
N GLY A 54 4.71 -12.21 15.08
CA GLY A 54 4.51 -11.07 15.98
C GLY A 54 3.76 -9.88 15.38
N MET A 55 3.41 -8.93 16.25
CA MET A 55 2.72 -7.70 15.85
C MET A 55 3.68 -6.72 15.14
N PRO A 56 3.23 -6.01 14.10
CA PRO A 56 4.09 -5.03 13.42
C PRO A 56 4.50 -3.86 14.32
N GLY A 57 5.80 -3.72 14.59
CA GLY A 57 6.39 -2.50 15.17
C GLY A 57 6.57 -1.34 14.16
N ILE A 58 6.95 -0.15 14.67
CA ILE A 58 7.11 1.09 13.88
C ILE A 58 8.07 0.97 12.68
N HIS A 59 9.09 0.12 12.79
CA HIS A 59 10.04 -0.14 11.71
C HIS A 59 9.35 -0.78 10.49
N HIS A 60 8.29 -1.58 10.69
CA HIS A 60 7.48 -2.11 9.59
C HIS A 60 6.72 -1.00 8.87
N VAL A 61 6.21 -0.01 9.60
CA VAL A 61 5.50 1.14 9.01
C VAL A 61 6.46 1.95 8.15
N MET A 62 7.64 2.30 8.67
CA MET A 62 8.65 3.06 7.93
C MET A 62 9.08 2.33 6.65
N ALA A 63 9.43 1.04 6.76
CA ALA A 63 9.85 0.26 5.60
C ALA A 63 8.73 0.15 4.55
N ARG A 64 7.48 -0.10 4.98
CA ARG A 64 6.33 -0.18 4.07
C ARG A 64 6.02 1.16 3.39
N ALA A 65 6.14 2.28 4.11
CA ALA A 65 5.93 3.62 3.55
C ALA A 65 6.91 3.92 2.40
N ILE A 66 8.20 3.62 2.59
CA ILE A 66 9.23 3.82 1.54
C ILE A 66 8.94 2.90 0.34
N LYS A 67 8.70 1.61 0.59
CA LYS A 67 8.41 0.62 -0.46
C LYS A 67 7.18 1.02 -1.29
N ASP A 68 6.09 1.44 -0.65
CA ASP A 68 4.87 1.88 -1.33
C ASP A 68 5.07 3.17 -2.13
N THR A 69 5.80 4.14 -1.58
CA THR A 69 6.10 5.43 -2.25
C THR A 69 6.76 5.22 -3.61
N PHE A 70 7.79 4.37 -3.69
CA PHE A 70 8.47 4.09 -4.95
C PHE A 70 7.61 3.27 -5.92
N CYS A 71 6.80 2.33 -5.42
CA CYS A 71 5.86 1.59 -6.26
C CYS A 71 4.83 2.51 -6.91
N ARG A 72 4.28 3.48 -6.16
CA ARG A 72 3.38 4.51 -6.68
C ARG A 72 4.09 5.42 -7.68
N TYR A 73 5.29 5.89 -7.34
CA TYR A 73 6.10 6.71 -8.24
C TYR A 73 6.33 6.02 -9.60
N LYS A 74 6.76 4.75 -9.61
CA LYS A 74 6.96 3.98 -10.84
C LYS A 74 5.66 3.79 -11.63
N THR A 75 4.54 3.57 -10.93
CA THR A 75 3.22 3.49 -11.55
C THR A 75 2.82 4.81 -12.24
N MET A 76 3.09 5.96 -11.59
CA MET A 76 2.88 7.30 -12.17
C MET A 76 3.85 7.60 -13.32
N LYS A 77 5.05 7.00 -13.34
CA LYS A 77 5.99 7.06 -14.47
C LYS A 77 5.63 6.11 -15.63
N GLY A 78 4.47 5.45 -15.56
CA GLY A 78 3.94 4.63 -16.65
C GLY A 78 4.35 3.16 -16.61
N PHE A 79 5.01 2.68 -15.55
CA PHE A 79 5.36 1.27 -15.41
C PHE A 79 4.19 0.46 -14.86
N ARG A 80 4.05 -0.78 -15.33
CA ARG A 80 3.21 -1.79 -14.67
C ARG A 80 3.95 -2.32 -13.44
N VAL A 81 3.37 -2.16 -12.26
CA VAL A 81 4.00 -2.56 -10.99
C VAL A 81 3.14 -3.60 -10.28
N HIS A 82 3.54 -4.86 -10.37
CA HIS A 82 2.95 -5.91 -9.54
C HIS A 82 3.51 -5.84 -8.13
N ARG A 83 2.62 -5.79 -7.13
CA ARG A 83 3.00 -5.69 -5.72
C ARG A 83 2.48 -6.95 -5.03
N LYS A 84 3.38 -7.86 -4.72
CA LYS A 84 3.08 -9.11 -4.01
C LYS A 84 3.76 -9.05 -2.65
N ALA A 85 3.00 -9.35 -1.60
CA ALA A 85 3.56 -9.57 -0.27
C ALA A 85 3.98 -11.04 -0.14
N GLY A 86 4.86 -11.31 0.82
CA GLY A 86 5.18 -12.66 1.26
C GLY A 86 5.08 -12.76 2.78
N TRP A 87 5.20 -13.99 3.28
CA TRP A 87 5.31 -14.28 4.71
C TRP A 87 6.41 -15.31 4.90
N ASP A 88 7.28 -15.05 5.86
CA ASP A 88 8.29 -16.01 6.28
C ASP A 88 7.71 -16.81 7.46
N THR A 89 7.57 -18.11 7.27
CA THR A 89 6.76 -18.99 8.14
C THR A 89 7.56 -20.12 8.76
N HIS A 90 8.87 -20.19 8.51
CA HIS A 90 9.72 -21.27 9.00
C HIS A 90 10.91 -20.72 9.80
N GLY A 91 11.65 -21.64 10.40
CA GLY A 91 12.92 -21.36 11.06
C GLY A 91 12.79 -21.04 12.54
N LEU A 92 13.96 -20.95 13.18
CA LEU A 92 14.11 -20.80 14.62
C LEU A 92 13.29 -19.65 15.24
N PRO A 93 13.15 -18.45 14.61
CA PRO A 93 12.33 -17.38 15.17
C PRO A 93 10.85 -17.75 15.35
N VAL A 94 10.32 -18.62 14.49
CA VAL A 94 8.94 -19.13 14.60
C VAL A 94 8.88 -20.22 15.67
N GLU A 95 9.83 -21.15 15.65
CA GLU A 95 9.89 -22.28 16.60
C GLU A 95 10.05 -21.85 18.06
N LEU A 96 10.73 -20.74 18.35
CA LEU A 96 10.94 -20.24 19.72
C LEU A 96 9.78 -19.40 20.27
N SER A 97 8.81 -19.04 19.43
CA SER A 97 7.69 -18.16 19.80
C SER A 97 6.39 -18.94 20.05
N VAL A 98 6.46 -20.28 20.09
CA VAL A 98 5.35 -21.19 20.43
C VAL A 98 5.11 -21.28 21.93
#